data_AF-A0A9Q3BZ79-F1
#
_entry.id   AF-A0A9Q3BZ79-F1
#
_cell.length_a   1.000
_cell.length_b   1.000
_cell.length_c   1.000
_cell.angle_alpha   90.00
_cell.angle_beta   90.00
_cell.angle_gamma   90.00
#
_symmetry.space_group_name_H-M   'P 1'
#
loop_
_entity.id
_entity.type
_entity.pdbx_description
1 polymer ?
#
loop_
_entity_poly.entity_id
_entity_poly.type
_entity_poly.pdbx_seq_one_letter_code
_entity_poly.pdbx_strand_id
1 'polypeptide(L)'
;MSARQYMILEFAHWTLQQWAQIIWMDESSFKLGKKSDQGAFIGSTKGPLVFLDGTQTATTFIQQVYKPHLRPFYNFMVNTPYIRTCDCIAMMEDGTPIHTTQISNEWRATNQIDKFPWPAHSPDLNPIKNVWKVMKTRVTKHHQPCTMDKLHAAIQSSWDDLSPAFFEKLLLGMHNQMEAVVECNGGPMRW
;
A
#
# COMPACT_ATOMS: atom_id res chain seq x y z
N MET A 1 -6.43 8.74 24.00
CA MET A 1 -6.61 8.95 22.54
C MET A 1 -6.21 7.67 21.85
N SER A 2 -7.09 7.06 21.04
CA SER A 2 -6.72 5.86 20.27
C SER A 2 -5.76 6.24 19.12
N ALA A 3 -4.99 5.28 18.61
CA ALA A 3 -4.10 5.52 17.46
C ALA A 3 -4.89 6.05 16.24
N ARG A 4 -6.13 5.58 16.07
CA ARG A 4 -7.04 6.03 15.02
C ARG A 4 -7.51 7.48 15.24
N GLN A 5 -7.81 7.86 16.48
CA GLN A 5 -8.12 9.26 16.82
C GLN A 5 -6.93 10.20 16.59
N TYR A 6 -5.71 9.74 16.89
CA TYR A 6 -4.49 10.51 16.57
C TYR A 6 -4.37 10.75 15.07
N MET A 7 -4.52 9.69 14.25
CA MET A 7 -4.43 9.79 12.79
C MET A 7 -5.47 10.77 12.21
N ILE A 8 -6.69 10.75 12.73
CA ILE A 8 -7.73 11.71 12.35
C ILE A 8 -7.31 13.14 12.69
N LEU A 9 -6.93 13.39 13.94
CA LEU A 9 -6.58 14.75 14.39
C LEU A 9 -5.37 15.30 13.64
N GLU A 10 -4.38 14.44 13.38
CA GLU A 10 -3.12 14.82 12.74
C GLU A 10 -3.24 14.95 11.22
N PHE A 11 -4.11 14.16 10.56
CA PHE A 11 -4.11 14.07 9.10
C PHE A 11 -5.46 14.32 8.42
N ALA A 12 -6.57 14.53 9.14
CA ALA A 12 -7.86 14.81 8.49
C ALA A 12 -7.85 16.10 7.67
N HIS A 13 -6.98 17.07 8.03
CA HIS A 13 -6.82 18.31 7.29
C HIS A 13 -5.93 18.19 6.04
N TRP A 14 -5.34 17.01 5.80
CA TRP A 14 -4.47 16.81 4.65
C TRP A 14 -5.25 16.86 3.33
N THR A 15 -4.67 17.60 2.40
CA THR A 15 -5.13 17.71 1.02
C THR A 15 -4.82 16.45 0.22
N LEU A 16 -5.48 16.29 -0.93
CA LEU A 16 -5.17 15.22 -1.88
C LEU A 16 -3.71 15.24 -2.33
N GLN A 17 -3.12 16.43 -2.48
CA GLN A 17 -1.72 16.56 -2.89
C GLN A 17 -0.76 16.02 -1.84
N GLN A 18 -1.08 16.17 -0.54
CA GLN A 18 -0.29 15.61 0.56
C GLN A 18 -0.46 14.09 0.62
N TRP A 19 -1.68 13.57 0.49
CA TRP A 19 -1.92 12.12 0.44
C TRP A 19 -1.27 11.44 -0.78
N ALA A 20 -1.16 12.17 -1.89
CA ALA A 20 -0.47 11.72 -3.09
C ALA A 20 1.05 11.54 -2.91
N GLN A 21 1.65 12.03 -1.81
CA GLN A 21 3.07 11.84 -1.48
C GLN A 21 3.36 10.55 -0.72
N ILE A 22 2.34 9.79 -0.35
CA ILE A 22 2.50 8.56 0.41
C ILE A 22 2.63 7.37 -0.55
N ILE A 23 3.68 6.56 -0.35
CA ILE A 23 3.79 5.24 -0.97
C ILE A 23 2.96 4.26 -0.16
N TRP A 24 1.81 3.88 -0.68
CA TRP A 24 0.91 2.90 -0.09
C TRP A 24 1.38 1.49 -0.44
N MET A 25 1.66 0.67 0.56
CA MET A 25 2.10 -0.71 0.39
C MET A 25 1.30 -1.67 1.28
N ASP A 26 1.13 -2.91 0.82
CA ASP A 26 0.44 -3.97 1.55
C ASP A 26 0.55 -5.32 0.85
N GLU A 27 0.51 -6.39 1.64
CA GLU A 27 0.48 -7.77 1.18
C GLU A 27 -0.97 -8.25 1.03
N SER A 28 -1.26 -8.99 -0.05
CA SER A 28 -2.54 -9.67 -0.22
C SER A 28 -2.37 -11.10 -0.70
N SER A 29 -3.15 -12.01 -0.14
CA SER A 29 -3.25 -13.37 -0.67
C SER A 29 -4.40 -13.51 -1.68
N PHE A 30 -4.12 -14.20 -2.78
CA PHE A 30 -5.09 -14.66 -3.76
C PHE A 30 -5.21 -16.19 -3.67
N LYS A 31 -6.44 -16.72 -3.76
CA LYS A 31 -6.67 -18.15 -3.53
C LYS A 31 -6.59 -18.95 -4.84
N LEU A 32 -5.51 -19.71 -4.96
CA LEU A 32 -5.46 -21.08 -5.48
C LEU A 32 -4.26 -21.79 -4.80
N GLY A 33 -4.30 -21.90 -3.46
CA GLY A 33 -3.11 -22.16 -2.62
C GLY A 33 -2.73 -20.92 -1.79
N LYS A 34 -2.06 -21.10 -0.64
CA LYS A 34 -1.70 -20.00 0.27
C LYS A 34 -0.42 -19.27 -0.22
N LYS A 35 -0.52 -18.44 -1.26
CA LYS A 35 0.54 -17.48 -1.62
C LYS A 35 0.06 -16.05 -1.42
N SER A 36 1.00 -15.17 -1.06
CA SER A 36 0.79 -13.74 -0.84
C SER A 36 1.59 -12.93 -1.84
N ASP A 37 1.03 -11.83 -2.31
CA ASP A 37 1.61 -10.92 -3.28
C ASP A 37 1.73 -9.53 -2.65
N GLN A 38 2.80 -8.80 -2.94
CA GLN A 38 3.03 -7.42 -2.50
C GLN A 38 2.79 -6.44 -3.63
N GLY A 39 2.09 -5.35 -3.35
CA GLY A 39 1.87 -4.25 -4.28
C GLY A 39 2.21 -2.91 -3.65
N ALA A 40 2.51 -1.92 -4.47
CA ALA A 40 2.74 -0.54 -4.04
C ALA A 40 2.15 0.47 -5.04
N PHE A 41 1.77 1.67 -4.57
CA PHE A 41 1.50 2.82 -5.44
C PHE A 41 1.71 4.15 -4.70
N ILE A 42 1.88 5.25 -5.43
CA ILE A 42 2.02 6.62 -4.89
C ILE A 42 1.35 7.60 -5.85
N GLY A 43 0.52 8.51 -5.33
CA GLY A 43 -0.25 9.40 -6.20
C GLY A 43 -1.11 8.60 -7.19
N SER A 44 -1.02 8.96 -8.47
CA SER A 44 -1.59 8.20 -9.59
C SER A 44 -0.61 7.18 -10.20
N THR A 45 0.60 7.08 -9.66
CA THR A 45 1.68 6.24 -10.17
C THR A 45 1.65 4.86 -9.52
N LYS A 46 1.44 3.84 -10.35
CA LYS A 46 1.51 2.44 -9.98
C LYS A 46 2.96 2.04 -9.65
N GLY A 47 3.15 1.35 -8.54
CA GLY A 47 4.43 0.77 -8.13
C GLY A 47 4.58 -0.70 -8.53
N PRO A 48 5.64 -1.37 -8.03
CA PRO A 48 5.89 -2.78 -8.31
C PRO A 48 4.81 -3.69 -7.71
N LEU A 49 4.49 -4.76 -8.44
CA LEU A 49 3.80 -5.95 -7.95
C LEU A 49 4.84 -7.08 -7.84
N VAL A 50 4.92 -7.74 -6.68
CA VAL A 50 5.91 -8.76 -6.36
C VAL A 50 5.21 -10.01 -5.84
N PHE A 51 5.39 -11.13 -6.52
CA PHE A 51 4.92 -12.43 -6.05
C PHE A 51 5.88 -12.94 -4.97
N LEU A 52 5.40 -13.14 -3.74
CA LEU A 52 6.25 -13.60 -2.64
C LEU A 52 6.27 -15.11 -2.59
N ASP A 53 7.47 -15.68 -2.41
CA ASP A 53 7.62 -17.12 -2.26
C ASP A 53 8.01 -17.52 -0.85
N GLY A 54 7.35 -18.58 -0.37
CA GLY A 54 7.52 -19.11 0.98
C GLY A 54 6.95 -18.21 2.09
N THR A 55 7.18 -18.64 3.34
CA THR A 55 6.82 -17.88 4.53
C THR A 55 7.69 -16.64 4.64
N GLN A 56 7.06 -15.49 4.87
CA GLN A 56 7.78 -14.22 4.97
C GLN A 56 8.28 -13.96 6.39
N THR A 57 9.56 -13.57 6.45
CA THR A 57 10.24 -12.99 7.61
C THR A 57 10.72 -11.59 7.24
N ALA A 58 11.12 -10.77 8.22
CA ALA A 58 11.71 -9.45 7.93
C ALA A 58 12.89 -9.55 6.93
N THR A 59 13.78 -10.52 7.10
CA THR A 59 14.93 -10.72 6.22
C THR A 59 14.54 -11.09 4.80
N THR A 60 13.64 -12.08 4.64
CA THR A 60 13.20 -12.50 3.29
C THR A 60 12.43 -11.39 2.61
N PHE A 61 11.64 -10.62 3.36
CA PHE A 61 10.90 -9.49 2.83
C PHE A 61 11.83 -8.37 2.36
N ILE A 62 12.89 -8.07 3.13
CA ILE A 62 13.92 -7.13 2.69
C ILE A 62 14.59 -7.58 1.39
N GLN A 63 14.89 -8.88 1.27
CA GLN A 63 15.57 -9.44 0.11
C GLN A 63 14.68 -9.53 -1.13
N GLN A 64 13.40 -9.89 -0.97
CA GLN A 64 12.45 -10.10 -2.07
C GLN A 64 11.75 -8.80 -2.48
N VAL A 65 11.53 -7.84 -1.56
CA VAL A 65 10.74 -6.63 -1.82
C VAL A 65 11.58 -5.37 -1.68
N TYR A 66 12.19 -5.15 -0.50
CA TYR A 66 12.76 -3.83 -0.21
C TYR A 66 13.96 -3.48 -1.12
N LYS A 67 14.92 -4.39 -1.19
CA LYS A 67 16.14 -4.19 -1.98
C LYS A 67 15.88 -4.13 -3.49
N PRO A 68 15.19 -5.12 -4.11
CA PRO A 68 15.06 -5.16 -5.57
C PRO A 68 13.97 -4.25 -6.14
N HIS A 69 12.93 -3.91 -5.36
CA HIS A 69 11.75 -3.23 -5.90
C HIS A 69 11.45 -1.90 -5.20
N LEU A 70 11.38 -1.88 -3.87
CA LEU A 70 11.05 -0.66 -3.13
C LEU A 70 12.12 0.42 -3.29
N ARG A 71 13.39 0.10 -3.04
CA ARG A 71 14.48 1.09 -3.09
C ARG A 71 14.61 1.74 -4.47
N PRO A 72 14.67 0.99 -5.59
CA PRO A 72 14.69 1.60 -6.91
C PRO A 72 13.46 2.46 -7.18
N PHE A 73 12.28 1.99 -6.77
CA PHE A 73 11.04 2.74 -6.93
C PHE A 73 11.06 4.05 -6.13
N TYR A 74 11.37 4.00 -4.83
CA TYR A 74 11.50 5.17 -3.96
C TYR A 74 12.48 6.19 -4.54
N ASN A 75 13.67 5.73 -4.97
CA ASN A 75 14.68 6.58 -5.59
C ASN A 75 14.16 7.25 -6.89
N PHE A 76 13.38 6.54 -7.69
CA PHE A 76 12.75 7.12 -8.87
C PHE A 76 11.72 8.20 -8.47
N MET A 77 10.89 7.95 -7.46
CA MET A 77 9.85 8.88 -7.01
C MET A 77 10.44 10.17 -6.42
N VAL A 78 11.43 10.09 -5.52
CA VAL A 78 12.07 11.28 -4.91
C VAL A 78 12.78 12.17 -5.93
N ASN A 79 13.19 11.60 -7.07
CA ASN A 79 13.83 12.34 -8.15
C ASN A 79 12.84 12.82 -9.23
N THR A 80 11.55 12.51 -9.11
CA THR A 80 10.52 12.91 -10.08
C THR A 80 10.05 14.35 -9.80
N PRO A 81 10.12 15.28 -10.78
CA PRO A 81 9.84 16.71 -10.55
C PRO A 81 8.45 17.03 -10.00
N TYR A 82 7.41 16.28 -10.38
CA TYR A 82 6.03 16.49 -9.93
C TYR A 82 5.83 16.23 -8.42
N ILE A 83 6.71 15.42 -7.82
CA ILE A 83 6.61 15.00 -6.42
C ILE A 83 7.46 15.90 -5.51
N ARG A 84 8.53 16.50 -6.06
CA ARG A 84 9.43 17.42 -5.33
C ARG A 84 8.80 18.73 -4.85
N THR A 85 7.55 19.03 -5.20
CA THR A 85 6.88 20.23 -4.68
C THR A 85 6.48 20.11 -3.21
N CYS A 86 6.56 18.91 -2.63
CA CYS A 86 6.24 18.66 -1.22
C CYS A 86 7.44 17.95 -0.59
N ASP A 87 8.01 18.52 0.47
CA ASP A 87 9.36 18.20 0.94
C ASP A 87 9.58 16.79 1.52
N CYS A 88 8.58 15.90 1.62
CA CYS A 88 8.79 14.55 2.15
C CYS A 88 7.87 13.50 1.49
N ILE A 89 8.46 12.50 0.81
CA ILE A 89 7.79 11.24 0.49
C ILE A 89 7.91 10.33 1.70
N ALA A 90 6.81 9.73 2.12
CA ALA A 90 6.82 8.73 3.18
C ALA A 90 6.18 7.42 2.70
N MET A 91 6.64 6.30 3.25
CA MET A 91 6.10 4.98 2.97
C MET A 91 5.13 4.55 4.05
N MET A 92 3.93 4.16 3.66
CA MET A 92 2.96 3.52 4.53
C MET A 92 3.05 2.00 4.37
N GLU A 93 3.28 1.34 5.51
CA GLU A 93 3.15 -0.11 5.70
C GLU A 93 2.36 -0.35 6.97
N ASP A 94 1.74 -1.51 7.08
CA ASP A 94 1.00 -1.85 8.28
C ASP A 94 1.90 -2.12 9.50
N GLY A 95 1.25 -2.41 10.64
CA GLY A 95 1.93 -2.67 11.91
C GLY A 95 2.36 -4.12 12.10
N THR A 96 2.37 -4.97 11.05
CA THR A 96 2.73 -6.37 11.24
C THR A 96 4.18 -6.53 11.70
N PRO A 97 4.51 -7.63 12.41
CA PRO A 97 5.85 -7.83 12.96
C PRO A 97 6.97 -7.75 11.91
N ILE A 98 6.72 -8.18 10.67
CA ILE A 98 7.70 -8.13 9.58
C ILE A 98 8.20 -6.69 9.36
N HIS A 99 7.29 -5.71 9.35
CA HIS A 99 7.66 -4.31 9.12
C HIS A 99 8.12 -3.59 10.38
N THR A 100 7.83 -4.07 11.59
CA THR A 100 8.18 -3.38 12.85
C THR A 100 9.46 -3.91 13.52
N THR A 101 10.04 -5.00 13.01
CA THR A 101 11.34 -5.50 13.52
C THR A 101 12.46 -4.46 13.43
N GLN A 102 13.47 -4.61 14.30
CA GLN A 102 14.68 -3.81 14.28
C GLN A 102 15.35 -3.80 12.90
N ILE A 103 15.48 -4.98 12.26
CA ILE A 103 16.13 -5.11 10.94
C ILE A 103 15.39 -4.30 9.87
N SER A 104 14.05 -4.34 9.87
CA SER A 104 13.24 -3.54 8.92
C SER A 104 13.37 -2.03 9.19
N ASN A 105 13.41 -1.62 10.46
CA ASN A 105 13.61 -0.22 10.84
C ASN A 105 15.01 0.29 10.44
N GLU A 106 16.07 -0.48 10.74
CA GLU A 106 17.45 -0.15 10.40
C GLU A 106 17.67 -0.08 8.89
N TRP A 107 17.06 -1.00 8.13
CA TRP A 107 17.14 -0.97 6.67
C TRP A 107 16.52 0.32 6.12
N ARG A 108 15.34 0.72 6.60
CA ARG A 108 14.70 1.98 6.18
C ARG A 108 15.55 3.20 6.56
N ALA A 109 16.05 3.26 7.79
CA ALA A 109 16.90 4.34 8.27
C ALA A 109 18.18 4.47 7.43
N THR A 110 18.84 3.35 7.13
CA THR A 110 20.06 3.31 6.29
C THR A 110 19.81 3.79 4.86
N ASN A 111 18.59 3.60 4.35
CA ASN A 111 18.20 4.02 3.00
C ASN A 111 17.43 5.35 2.98
N GLN A 112 17.33 6.06 4.12
CA GLN A 112 16.64 7.36 4.23
C GLN A 112 15.19 7.31 3.73
N ILE A 113 14.49 6.23 4.10
CA ILE A 113 13.07 6.04 3.77
C ILE A 113 12.25 6.32 5.02
N ASP A 114 11.49 7.41 4.99
CA ASP A 114 10.59 7.78 6.08
C ASP A 114 9.38 6.86 6.11
N LYS A 115 9.01 6.39 7.31
CA LYS A 115 7.79 5.63 7.51
C LYS A 115 6.66 6.59 7.90
N PHE A 116 5.55 6.53 7.16
CA PHE A 116 4.35 7.27 7.52
C PHE A 116 3.78 6.73 8.83
N PRO A 117 3.48 7.59 9.83
CA PRO A 117 2.92 7.16 11.10
C PRO A 117 1.48 6.66 10.91
N TRP A 118 1.33 5.33 10.78
CA TRP A 118 0.03 4.70 10.59
C TRP A 118 -0.50 4.03 11.87
N PRO A 119 -1.79 4.19 12.21
CA PRO A 119 -2.37 3.55 13.38
C PRO A 119 -2.40 2.03 13.23
N ALA A 120 -1.96 1.34 14.29
CA ALA A 120 -2.12 -0.10 14.40
C ALA A 120 -3.59 -0.51 14.25
N HIS A 121 -3.84 -1.66 13.63
CA HIS A 121 -5.17 -2.23 13.44
C HIS A 121 -6.19 -1.36 12.66
N SER A 122 -5.72 -0.49 11.76
CA SER A 122 -6.61 0.27 10.84
C SER A 122 -6.36 -0.12 9.37
N PRO A 123 -6.55 -1.40 8.98
CA PRO A 123 -6.40 -1.82 7.59
C PRO A 123 -7.48 -1.21 6.68
N ASP A 124 -8.65 -0.88 7.22
CA ASP A 124 -9.77 -0.28 6.50
C ASP A 124 -9.46 1.11 5.93
N LEU A 125 -8.43 1.77 6.46
CA LEU A 125 -8.00 3.10 6.04
C LEU A 125 -6.89 3.06 4.97
N ASN A 126 -6.30 1.88 4.70
CA ASN A 126 -5.23 1.75 3.71
C ASN A 126 -5.85 1.64 2.30
N PRO A 127 -5.68 2.65 1.42
CA PRO A 127 -6.36 2.67 0.13
C PRO A 127 -5.97 1.49 -0.78
N ILE A 128 -4.79 0.89 -0.59
CA ILE A 128 -4.36 -0.27 -1.39
C ILE A 128 -5.24 -1.51 -1.12
N LYS A 129 -5.94 -1.60 0.02
CA LYS A 129 -6.91 -2.68 0.27
C LYS A 129 -8.05 -2.64 -0.75
N ASN A 130 -8.44 -1.46 -1.23
CA ASN A 130 -9.42 -1.31 -2.29
C ASN A 130 -8.86 -1.78 -3.64
N VAL A 131 -7.58 -1.53 -3.92
CA VAL A 131 -6.88 -2.08 -5.10
C VAL A 131 -7.00 -3.60 -5.09
N TRP A 132 -6.65 -4.24 -3.96
CA TRP A 132 -6.73 -5.68 -3.81
C TRP A 132 -8.16 -6.22 -3.95
N LYS A 133 -9.17 -5.53 -3.40
CA LYS A 133 -10.59 -5.90 -3.55
C LYS A 133 -11.01 -5.93 -5.01
N VAL A 134 -10.62 -4.92 -5.79
CA VAL A 134 -10.91 -4.82 -7.23
C VAL A 134 -10.20 -5.94 -7.98
N MET A 135 -8.90 -6.15 -7.74
CA MET A 135 -8.15 -7.22 -8.40
C MET A 135 -8.70 -8.61 -8.08
N LYS A 136 -9.02 -8.90 -6.81
CA LYS A 136 -9.63 -10.18 -6.43
C LYS A 136 -10.95 -10.40 -7.15
N THR A 137 -11.77 -9.36 -7.29
CA THR A 137 -13.01 -9.42 -8.06
C THR A 137 -12.74 -9.72 -9.54
N ARG A 138 -11.75 -9.07 -10.16
CA ARG A 138 -11.39 -9.32 -11.57
C ARG A 138 -10.88 -10.74 -11.79
N VAL A 139 -9.93 -11.19 -10.97
CA VAL A 139 -9.36 -12.55 -11.03
C VAL A 139 -10.46 -13.60 -10.86
N THR A 140 -11.32 -13.45 -9.86
CA THR A 140 -12.39 -14.42 -9.57
C THR A 140 -13.51 -14.43 -10.61
N LYS A 141 -13.96 -13.27 -11.10
CA LYS A 141 -15.09 -13.20 -12.03
C LYS A 141 -14.70 -13.45 -13.49
N HIS A 142 -13.54 -12.95 -13.92
CA HIS A 142 -13.18 -12.91 -15.35
C HIS A 142 -12.16 -13.98 -15.75
N HIS A 143 -11.26 -14.39 -14.86
CA HIS A 143 -10.19 -15.34 -15.22
C HIS A 143 -10.44 -16.76 -14.71
N GLN A 144 -11.02 -16.90 -13.50
CA GLN A 144 -11.29 -18.20 -12.86
C GLN A 144 -10.11 -19.19 -13.00
N PRO A 145 -8.89 -18.80 -12.56
CA PRO A 145 -7.69 -19.57 -12.82
C PRO A 145 -7.73 -20.93 -12.11
N CYS A 146 -7.26 -21.98 -12.79
CA CYS A 146 -7.22 -23.35 -12.28
C CYS A 146 -5.80 -23.89 -12.00
N THR A 147 -4.77 -23.09 -12.27
CA THR A 147 -3.37 -23.41 -11.96
C THR A 147 -2.67 -22.19 -11.37
N MET A 148 -1.53 -22.40 -10.70
CA MET A 148 -0.72 -21.30 -10.16
C MET A 148 -0.26 -20.33 -11.25
N ASP A 149 0.20 -20.83 -12.41
CA ASP A 149 0.66 -19.98 -13.51
C ASP A 149 -0.47 -19.11 -14.07
N LYS A 150 -1.67 -19.69 -14.23
CA LYS A 150 -2.85 -18.93 -14.66
C LYS A 150 -3.27 -17.90 -13.60
N LEU A 151 -3.11 -18.22 -12.32
CA LEU A 151 -3.39 -17.28 -11.24
C LEU A 151 -2.42 -16.09 -11.29
N HIS A 152 -1.12 -16.34 -11.39
CA HIS A 152 -0.12 -15.27 -11.50
C HIS A 152 -0.37 -14.39 -12.74
N ALA A 153 -0.65 -15.00 -13.90
CA ALA A 153 -0.97 -14.26 -15.11
C ALA A 153 -2.24 -13.39 -14.95
N ALA A 154 -3.28 -13.91 -14.31
CA ALA A 154 -4.52 -13.16 -14.06
C ALA A 154 -4.31 -11.99 -13.08
N ILE A 155 -3.50 -12.18 -12.03
CA ILE A 155 -3.16 -11.13 -11.07
C ILE A 155 -2.33 -10.04 -11.76
N GLN A 156 -1.31 -10.42 -12.53
CA GLN A 156 -0.47 -9.50 -13.29
C GLN A 156 -1.30 -8.69 -14.28
N SER A 157 -2.13 -9.33 -15.10
CA SER A 157 -3.05 -8.65 -16.02
C SER A 157 -3.99 -7.70 -15.28
N SER A 158 -4.56 -8.13 -14.14
CA SER A 158 -5.46 -7.28 -13.35
C SER A 158 -4.77 -6.04 -12.78
N TRP A 159 -3.48 -6.14 -12.43
CA TRP A 159 -2.63 -5.03 -11.97
C TRP A 159 -2.25 -4.10 -13.13
N ASP A 160 -1.99 -4.68 -14.30
CA ASP A 160 -1.63 -3.93 -15.51
C ASP A 160 -2.78 -3.09 -16.06
N ASP A 161 -4.01 -3.58 -15.91
CA ASP A 161 -5.24 -2.88 -16.28
C ASP A 161 -5.66 -1.77 -15.29
N LEU A 162 -4.87 -1.47 -14.24
CA LEU A 162 -5.14 -0.35 -13.35
C LEU A 162 -4.59 0.95 -13.94
N SER A 163 -5.49 1.86 -14.29
CA SER A 163 -5.14 3.15 -14.89
C SER A 163 -4.74 4.20 -13.83
N PRO A 164 -4.01 5.26 -14.21
CA PRO A 164 -3.74 6.38 -13.31
C PRO A 164 -5.01 7.00 -12.71
N ALA A 165 -6.07 7.15 -13.50
CA ALA A 165 -7.37 7.66 -13.05
C ALA A 165 -8.03 6.80 -11.95
N PHE A 166 -7.73 5.49 -11.92
CA PHE A 166 -8.20 4.62 -10.84
C PHE A 166 -7.54 4.99 -9.50
N PHE A 167 -6.23 5.24 -9.50
CA PHE A 167 -5.49 5.64 -8.30
C PHE A 167 -5.86 7.05 -7.83
N GLU A 168 -6.11 8.00 -8.74
CA GLU A 168 -6.64 9.32 -8.40
C GLU A 168 -7.98 9.21 -7.66
N LYS A 169 -8.89 8.37 -8.16
CA LYS A 169 -10.18 8.11 -7.50
C LYS A 169 -10.02 7.46 -6.13
N LEU A 170 -9.02 6.60 -5.95
CA LEU A 170 -8.72 6.00 -4.64
C LEU A 170 -8.24 7.05 -3.63
N LEU A 171 -7.37 7.97 -4.04
CA LEU A 171 -6.91 9.06 -3.18
C LEU A 171 -8.03 10.04 -2.84
N LEU A 172 -8.91 10.35 -3.80
CA LEU A 172 -10.15 11.09 -3.54
C LEU A 172 -11.03 10.38 -2.51
N GLY A 173 -11.19 9.07 -2.66
CA GLY A 173 -11.93 8.25 -1.70
C GLY A 173 -11.31 8.29 -0.30
N MET A 174 -9.98 8.29 -0.20
CA MET A 174 -9.27 8.38 1.08
C MET A 174 -9.56 9.70 1.81
N HIS A 175 -9.57 10.82 1.09
CA HIS A 175 -9.93 12.12 1.68
C HIS A 175 -11.34 12.09 2.28
N ASN A 176 -12.33 11.61 1.52
CA ASN A 176 -13.71 11.45 1.99
C ASN A 176 -13.82 10.44 3.15
N GLN A 177 -13.02 9.37 3.12
CA GLN A 177 -12.96 8.41 4.21
C GLN A 177 -12.48 9.08 5.50
N MET A 178 -11.43 9.92 5.44
CA MET A 178 -10.94 10.64 6.61
C MET A 178 -12.02 11.56 7.19
N GLU A 179 -12.77 12.28 6.35
CA GLU A 179 -13.92 13.07 6.79
C GLU A 179 -14.97 12.20 7.51
N ALA A 180 -15.33 11.05 6.93
CA ALA A 180 -16.28 10.13 7.55
C ALA A 180 -15.79 9.53 8.88
N VAL A 181 -14.47 9.27 9.05
CA VAL A 181 -13.92 8.82 10.34
C VAL A 181 -14.03 9.93 11.40
N VAL A 182 -13.81 11.20 11.01
CA VAL A 182 -14.00 12.36 11.90
C VAL A 182 -15.44 12.37 12.42
N GLU A 183 -16.42 12.25 11.52
CA GLU A 183 -17.84 12.21 11.89
C GLU A 183 -18.18 11.04 12.82
N CYS A 184 -17.52 9.89 12.64
CA CYS A 184 -17.70 8.72 13.49
C CYS A 184 -16.83 8.72 14.76
N ASN A 185 -16.14 9.82 15.09
CA ASN A 185 -15.24 9.97 16.24
C ASN A 185 -14.18 8.85 16.39
N GLY A 186 -13.68 8.33 15.26
CA GLY A 186 -12.70 7.24 15.24
C GLY A 186 -13.28 5.83 15.33
N GLY A 187 -14.59 5.66 15.21
CA GLY A 187 -15.22 4.33 15.12
C GLY A 187 -14.86 3.56 13.84
N PRO A 188 -15.06 2.22 13.83
CA PRO A 188 -14.92 1.41 12.63
C PRO A 188 -16.01 1.79 11.61
N MET A 189 -15.61 2.04 10.36
CA MET A 189 -16.52 2.38 9.28
C MET A 189 -17.00 1.10 8.58
N ARG A 190 -18.29 1.02 8.24
CA ARG A 190 -18.82 -0.06 7.39
C ARG A 190 -18.76 0.40 5.93
N TRP A 191 -17.93 -0.24 5.12
CA TRP A 191 -17.82 -0.02 3.67
C TRP A 191 -18.07 -1.31 2.88
#